data_AF-A0AA43GUN7-F1
#
_entry.id   AF-A0AA43GUN7-F1
#
_cell.length_a   1.000
_cell.length_b   1.000
_cell.length_c   1.000
_cell.angle_alpha   90.00
_cell.angle_beta   90.00
_cell.angle_gamma   90.00
#
_symmetry.space_group_name_H-M   'P 1'
#
loop_
_entity.id
_entity.type
_entity.pdbx_description
1 polymer ?
#
loop_
_entity_poly.entity_id
_entity_poly.type
_entity_poly.pdbx_seq_one_letter_code
_entity_poly.pdbx_strand_id
1 'polypeptide(L)'
;MTQIFPISHISNNEWNFVMGKDQSWFSKLDRIPIKLGDIAHLFVGLQTDADDIFILEQVALENQQVLCKCQATGKLHWLENEFLKYLLKGSLNISRYCLKNVNKRLIFPYVTLNNKSVLLSLNEYQDKFPLTWNYIQEHQQGLASRNKGNMGENWYGYVYKKNHTRFNSPKLLVPAIGTGSCFAADLNGDYYFVGSGGGGGGGYGISLSATINISYLYLLGILNSQLINNFLRLISTPFRGGYIALNRQFISKIPIRLLDLSKPNDNLVHNRMIQLVEQMLFLHEQLNQAQTPPAKKRVQQQINATDRQINQLVYELYELTDEEIAIVEGL
;
A
#
# COMPACT_ATOMS: atom_id res chain seq x y z
N MET A 1 12.02 11.18 -38.75
CA MET A 1 10.56 11.01 -38.75
C MET A 1 9.97 12.19 -37.99
N THR A 2 9.43 13.17 -38.70
CA THR A 2 8.79 14.34 -38.08
C THR A 2 7.40 13.93 -37.63
N GLN A 3 7.14 13.98 -36.33
CA GLN A 3 5.83 13.63 -35.76
C GLN A 3 4.99 14.90 -35.61
N ILE A 4 3.74 14.85 -36.09
CA ILE A 4 2.81 15.98 -36.08
C ILE A 4 1.81 15.75 -34.95
N PHE A 5 1.74 16.69 -34.00
CA PHE A 5 0.79 16.67 -32.89
C PHE A 5 -0.41 17.56 -33.20
N PRO A 6 -1.66 17.05 -33.11
CA PRO A 6 -2.82 17.91 -33.23
C PRO A 6 -2.92 18.82 -32.00
N ILE A 7 -3.01 20.13 -32.23
CA ILE A 7 -3.15 21.15 -31.17
C ILE A 7 -4.34 20.87 -30.24
N SER A 8 -5.37 20.15 -30.71
CA SER A 8 -6.52 19.75 -29.88
C SER A 8 -6.18 18.84 -28.70
N HIS A 9 -5.00 18.23 -28.67
CA HIS A 9 -4.51 17.41 -27.55
C HIS A 9 -3.65 18.18 -26.55
N ILE A 10 -3.45 19.49 -26.79
CA ILE A 10 -2.69 20.39 -25.93
C ILE A 10 -3.66 20.98 -24.90
N SER A 11 -3.45 20.64 -23.63
CA SER A 11 -4.19 21.24 -22.52
C SER A 11 -3.22 21.84 -21.49
N ASN A 12 -3.74 22.65 -20.56
CA ASN A 12 -2.95 23.18 -19.44
C ASN A 12 -2.58 22.11 -18.39
N ASN A 13 -3.00 20.86 -18.56
CA ASN A 13 -2.69 19.76 -17.65
C ASN A 13 -1.37 19.06 -18.05
N GLU A 14 -0.82 18.20 -17.17
CA GLU A 14 0.39 17.43 -17.46
C GLU A 14 0.21 16.53 -18.69
N TRP A 15 1.24 16.47 -19.53
CA TRP A 15 1.19 15.86 -20.86
C TRP A 15 1.73 14.42 -20.80
N ASN A 16 0.87 13.43 -21.05
CA ASN A 16 1.27 12.05 -21.28
C ASN A 16 1.17 11.75 -22.78
N PHE A 17 2.30 11.64 -23.46
CA PHE A 17 2.35 11.38 -24.89
C PHE A 17 2.30 9.87 -25.16
N VAL A 18 1.10 9.31 -25.29
CA VAL A 18 0.90 7.92 -25.68
C VAL A 18 0.63 7.86 -27.19
N MET A 19 1.52 7.21 -27.92
CA MET A 19 1.48 7.08 -29.38
C MET A 19 1.33 5.61 -29.80
N GLY A 20 0.74 5.38 -30.96
CA GLY A 20 0.61 4.05 -31.54
C GLY A 20 -0.60 3.29 -31.00
N LYS A 21 -0.48 1.96 -30.91
CA LYS A 21 -1.62 1.08 -30.60
C LYS A 21 -2.32 1.40 -29.26
N ASP A 22 -1.59 1.96 -28.30
CA ASP A 22 -2.15 2.25 -26.97
C ASP A 22 -3.00 3.52 -26.89
N GLN A 23 -3.01 4.35 -27.95
CA GLN A 23 -3.64 5.67 -27.93
C GLN A 23 -5.17 5.60 -27.73
N SER A 24 -5.85 4.62 -28.32
CA SER A 24 -7.32 4.51 -28.29
C SER A 24 -7.83 4.29 -26.87
N TRP A 25 -7.40 3.21 -26.22
CA TRP A 25 -7.83 2.88 -24.86
C TRP A 25 -7.28 3.87 -23.83
N PHE A 26 -6.05 4.36 -24.01
CA PHE A 26 -5.49 5.36 -23.10
C PHE A 26 -6.30 6.66 -23.12
N SER A 27 -6.71 7.13 -24.29
CA SER A 27 -7.53 8.34 -24.43
C SER A 27 -8.90 8.19 -23.77
N LYS A 28 -9.50 6.99 -23.78
CA LYS A 28 -10.74 6.72 -23.03
C LYS A 28 -10.53 6.90 -21.54
N LEU A 29 -9.45 6.34 -21.00
CA LEU A 29 -9.07 6.44 -19.60
C LEU A 29 -8.76 7.88 -19.18
N ASP A 30 -8.04 8.61 -20.02
CA ASP A 30 -7.66 10.00 -19.74
C ASP A 30 -8.88 10.91 -19.63
N ARG A 31 -9.92 10.69 -20.47
CA ARG A 31 -11.19 11.42 -20.47
C ARG A 31 -12.08 11.15 -19.25
N ILE A 32 -11.83 10.10 -18.47
CA ILE A 32 -12.61 9.84 -17.25
C ILE A 32 -12.30 10.96 -16.24
N PRO A 33 -13.29 11.76 -15.80
CA PRO A 33 -13.02 12.96 -15.02
C PRO A 33 -12.56 12.64 -13.60
N ILE A 34 -13.07 11.56 -13.01
CA ILE A 34 -12.75 11.17 -11.64
C ILE A 34 -11.45 10.37 -11.63
N LYS A 35 -10.46 10.86 -10.89
CA LYS A 35 -9.21 10.17 -10.62
C LYS A 35 -9.17 9.68 -9.17
N LEU A 36 -8.28 8.73 -8.87
CA LEU A 36 -8.11 8.18 -7.53
C LEU A 36 -7.83 9.28 -6.49
N GLY A 37 -7.06 10.30 -6.86
CA GLY A 37 -6.75 11.43 -5.98
C GLY A 37 -7.96 12.27 -5.57
N ASP A 38 -9.06 12.22 -6.33
CA ASP A 38 -10.27 12.98 -6.04
C ASP A 38 -11.17 12.27 -5.01
N ILE A 39 -11.06 10.94 -4.94
CA ILE A 39 -11.93 10.10 -4.12
C ILE A 39 -11.23 9.52 -2.90
N ALA A 40 -9.90 9.58 -2.84
CA ALA A 40 -9.11 8.97 -1.78
C ALA A 40 -8.02 9.89 -1.25
N HIS A 41 -7.80 9.82 0.06
CA HIS A 41 -6.65 10.40 0.72
C HIS A 41 -5.45 9.46 0.64
N LEU A 42 -4.45 9.87 -0.14
CA LEU A 42 -3.17 9.19 -0.22
C LEU A 42 -2.19 9.75 0.81
N PHE A 43 -1.63 8.87 1.64
CA PHE A 43 -0.74 9.28 2.72
C PHE A 43 0.55 8.45 2.75
N VAL A 44 1.65 9.11 3.10
CA VAL A 44 2.95 8.46 3.27
C VAL A 44 3.03 7.71 4.60
N GLY A 45 3.87 6.68 4.63
CA GLY A 45 4.16 5.94 5.86
C GLY A 45 4.92 6.74 6.92
N LEU A 46 5.25 6.08 8.01
CA LEU A 46 5.97 6.67 9.15
C LEU A 46 7.40 7.08 8.78
N GLN A 47 7.91 8.09 9.49
CA GLN A 47 9.31 8.54 9.44
C GLN A 47 9.85 8.58 10.87
N THR A 48 10.51 7.50 11.29
CA THR A 48 10.91 7.33 12.69
C THR A 48 12.14 8.16 13.07
N ASP A 49 12.98 8.50 12.08
CA ASP A 49 14.28 9.17 12.25
C ASP A 49 15.32 8.33 13.03
N ALA A 50 15.02 7.04 13.28
CA ALA A 50 15.92 6.05 13.88
C ALA A 50 15.40 4.63 13.57
N ASP A 51 15.30 4.32 12.28
CA ASP A 51 14.73 3.04 11.81
C ASP A 51 15.48 1.84 12.38
N ASP A 52 16.79 1.95 12.60
CA ASP A 52 17.65 0.91 13.16
C ASP A 52 17.36 0.58 14.64
N ILE A 53 16.69 1.48 15.36
CA ILE A 53 16.27 1.33 16.75
C ILE A 53 14.76 1.03 16.85
N PHE A 54 13.92 1.77 16.13
CA PHE A 54 12.45 1.62 16.22
C PHE A 54 11.90 0.46 15.39
N ILE A 55 12.64 -0.04 14.39
CA ILE A 55 12.24 -1.15 13.55
C ILE A 55 13.11 -2.36 13.88
N LEU A 56 12.43 -3.38 14.37
CA LEU A 56 13.03 -4.61 14.85
C LEU A 56 12.68 -5.78 13.92
N GLU A 57 13.54 -6.77 13.87
CA GLU A 57 13.30 -8.01 13.14
C GLU A 57 12.88 -9.11 14.11
N GLN A 58 11.65 -9.62 13.96
CA GLN A 58 11.15 -10.72 14.78
C GLN A 58 11.91 -12.01 14.48
N VAL A 59 12.32 -12.68 15.56
CA VAL A 59 13.00 -13.98 15.54
C VAL A 59 12.10 -15.07 16.13
N ALA A 60 11.41 -14.80 17.23
CA ALA A 60 10.52 -15.75 17.89
C ALA A 60 9.32 -15.04 18.55
N LEU A 61 8.28 -15.81 18.87
CA LEU A 61 7.09 -15.36 19.60
C LEU A 61 6.74 -16.43 20.64
N GLU A 62 6.82 -16.08 21.92
CA GLU A 62 6.59 -16.99 23.05
C GLU A 62 5.88 -16.23 24.18
N ASN A 63 4.86 -16.84 24.80
CA ASN A 63 4.22 -16.29 26.01
C ASN A 63 3.84 -14.79 25.93
N GLN A 64 3.20 -14.35 24.84
CA GLN A 64 2.83 -12.94 24.58
C GLN A 64 4.01 -11.95 24.47
N GLN A 65 5.24 -12.45 24.41
CA GLN A 65 6.44 -11.67 24.16
C GLN A 65 7.03 -12.04 22.81
N VAL A 66 7.71 -11.09 22.20
CA VAL A 66 8.34 -11.25 20.91
C VAL A 66 9.83 -11.00 21.03
N LEU A 67 10.63 -11.99 20.64
CA LEU A 67 12.07 -11.88 20.57
C LEU A 67 12.41 -11.18 19.27
N CYS A 68 13.02 -10.01 19.35
CA CYS A 68 13.43 -9.27 18.16
C CYS A 68 14.92 -8.92 18.17
N LYS A 69 15.50 -8.84 16.97
CA LYS A 69 16.84 -8.36 16.72
C LYS A 69 16.83 -6.85 16.47
N CYS A 70 17.63 -6.11 17.24
CA CYS A 70 17.92 -4.69 17.01
C CYS A 70 18.91 -4.54 15.85
N GLN A 71 18.63 -3.65 14.90
CA GLN A 71 19.55 -3.45 13.77
C GLN A 71 20.79 -2.63 14.18
N ALA A 72 20.62 -1.66 15.08
CA ALA A 72 21.71 -0.80 15.52
C ALA A 72 22.82 -1.57 16.28
N THR A 73 22.45 -2.58 17.07
CA THR A 73 23.41 -3.32 17.93
C THR A 73 23.58 -4.79 17.55
N GLY A 74 22.67 -5.35 16.76
CA GLY A 74 22.62 -6.78 16.44
C GLY A 74 22.16 -7.68 17.58
N LYS A 75 21.86 -7.12 18.77
CA LYS A 75 21.42 -7.87 19.96
C LYS A 75 19.96 -8.31 19.85
N LEU A 76 19.62 -9.35 20.61
CA LEU A 76 18.26 -9.87 20.74
C LEU A 76 17.62 -9.35 22.03
N HIS A 77 16.36 -8.95 21.95
CA HIS A 77 15.58 -8.43 23.07
C HIS A 77 14.18 -9.04 23.09
N TRP A 78 13.73 -9.47 24.27
CA TRP A 78 12.34 -9.80 24.53
C TRP A 78 11.56 -8.51 24.75
N LEU A 79 10.39 -8.41 24.12
CA LEU A 79 9.54 -7.21 24.11
C LEU A 79 8.07 -7.63 24.25
N GLU A 80 7.24 -6.75 24.79
CA GLU A 80 5.80 -6.97 24.90
C GLU A 80 5.15 -6.97 23.51
N ASN A 81 4.55 -8.09 23.09
CA ASN A 81 4.01 -8.22 21.73
C ASN A 81 2.84 -7.27 21.45
N GLU A 82 1.99 -7.00 22.45
CA GLU A 82 0.84 -6.09 22.30
C GLU A 82 1.23 -4.64 21.98
N PHE A 83 2.43 -4.26 22.44
CA PHE A 83 2.95 -2.92 22.26
C PHE A 83 3.47 -2.70 20.84
N LEU A 84 4.12 -3.73 20.27
CA LEU A 84 4.70 -3.65 18.94
C LEU A 84 3.63 -3.73 17.84
N LYS A 85 3.90 -3.05 16.72
CA LYS A 85 3.04 -3.09 15.53
C LYS A 85 3.71 -3.83 14.38
N TYR A 86 2.93 -4.53 13.56
CA TYR A 86 3.45 -5.14 12.33
C TYR A 86 3.86 -4.06 11.34
N LEU A 87 5.05 -4.17 10.76
CA LEU A 87 5.60 -3.15 9.87
C LEU A 87 5.89 -3.70 8.47
N LEU A 88 5.46 -2.96 7.45
CA LEU A 88 5.72 -3.23 6.05
C LEU A 88 6.79 -2.28 5.49
N LYS A 89 7.67 -2.81 4.63
CA LYS A 89 8.77 -2.09 3.98
C LYS A 89 8.65 -2.17 2.45
N GLY A 90 7.66 -1.44 1.92
CA GLY A 90 7.46 -1.29 0.47
C GLY A 90 7.29 -2.62 -0.24
N SER A 91 7.92 -2.78 -1.41
CA SER A 91 7.76 -3.94 -2.29
C SER A 91 8.32 -5.24 -1.73
N LEU A 92 9.06 -5.20 -0.61
CA LEU A 92 9.48 -6.42 0.09
C LEU A 92 8.28 -7.13 0.73
N ASN A 93 7.26 -6.37 1.11
CA ASN A 93 6.09 -6.90 1.80
C ASN A 93 4.78 -6.69 1.03
N ILE A 94 4.65 -5.57 0.32
CA ILE A 94 3.43 -5.21 -0.40
C ILE A 94 3.53 -5.70 -1.84
N SER A 95 2.64 -6.63 -2.21
CA SER A 95 2.53 -7.19 -3.55
C SER A 95 1.06 -7.18 -3.99
N ARG A 96 0.80 -7.40 -5.29
CA ARG A 96 -0.56 -7.49 -5.85
C ARG A 96 -1.42 -8.45 -5.01
N TYR A 97 -2.51 -7.92 -4.43
CA TYR A 97 -3.46 -8.57 -3.53
C TYR A 97 -2.91 -9.15 -2.21
N CYS A 98 -1.63 -8.98 -1.89
CA CYS A 98 -1.03 -9.76 -0.80
C CYS A 98 0.05 -9.02 -0.04
N LEU A 99 -0.03 -9.12 1.29
CA LEU A 99 1.02 -8.74 2.24
C LEU A 99 1.84 -9.98 2.61
N LYS A 100 3.16 -9.94 2.40
CA LYS A 100 4.05 -11.11 2.55
C LYS A 100 5.21 -10.82 3.50
N ASN A 101 5.75 -11.89 4.09
CA ASN A 101 7.00 -11.88 4.86
C ASN A 101 7.06 -10.77 5.93
N VAL A 102 5.96 -10.57 6.66
CA VAL A 102 5.86 -9.49 7.66
C VAL A 102 6.56 -9.90 8.95
N ASN A 103 7.89 -9.82 8.92
CA ASN A 103 8.75 -10.15 10.07
C ASN A 103 9.23 -8.91 10.84
N LYS A 104 8.84 -7.70 10.42
CA LYS A 104 9.27 -6.47 11.09
C LYS A 104 8.26 -6.04 12.15
N ARG A 105 8.79 -5.61 13.29
CA ARG A 105 8.04 -5.07 14.42
C ARG A 105 8.46 -3.63 14.67
N LEU A 106 7.47 -2.76 14.84
CA LEU A 106 7.65 -1.34 15.08
C LEU A 106 7.39 -1.04 16.55
N ILE A 107 8.34 -0.38 17.20
CA ILE A 107 8.09 0.33 18.46
C ILE A 107 7.41 1.65 18.12
N PHE A 108 6.12 1.74 18.45
CA PHE A 108 5.29 2.93 18.23
C PHE A 108 4.87 3.49 19.60
N PRO A 109 5.62 4.46 20.17
CA PRO A 109 5.41 4.96 21.54
C PRO A 109 4.21 5.90 21.67
N TYR A 110 3.16 5.68 20.89
CA TYR A 110 2.03 6.57 20.79
C TYR A 110 0.72 5.82 20.95
N VAL A 111 -0.25 6.52 21.53
CA VAL A 111 -1.65 6.13 21.55
C VAL A 111 -2.48 7.15 20.79
N THR A 112 -3.56 6.70 20.17
CA THR A 112 -4.52 7.59 19.52
C THR A 112 -5.60 7.97 20.52
N LEU A 113 -5.63 9.23 20.94
CA LEU A 113 -6.64 9.79 21.84
C LEU A 113 -7.31 10.97 21.15
N ASN A 114 -8.65 10.97 21.05
CA ASN A 114 -9.43 12.03 20.39
C ASN A 114 -8.89 12.40 18.99
N ASN A 115 -8.59 11.38 18.18
CA ASN A 115 -7.99 11.52 16.84
C ASN A 115 -6.65 12.29 16.82
N LYS A 116 -5.90 12.26 17.92
CA LYS A 116 -4.55 12.81 18.04
C LYS A 116 -3.57 11.73 18.47
N SER A 117 -2.36 11.78 17.92
CA SER A 117 -1.27 10.92 18.35
C SER A 117 -0.57 11.51 19.57
N VAL A 118 -0.79 10.87 20.71
CA VAL A 118 -0.27 11.27 22.02
C VAL A 118 0.87 10.31 22.39
N LEU A 119 2.02 10.87 22.78
CA LEU A 119 3.17 10.10 23.23
C LEU A 119 2.82 9.50 24.61
N LEU A 120 3.12 8.22 24.83
CA LEU A 120 2.95 7.60 26.14
C LEU A 120 3.78 8.32 27.19
N SER A 121 3.23 8.53 28.39
CA SER A 121 4.01 9.07 29.50
C SER A 121 5.05 8.05 30.00
N LEU A 122 6.11 8.52 30.67
CA LEU A 122 7.16 7.65 31.21
C LEU A 122 6.60 6.57 32.15
N ASN A 123 5.72 6.97 33.08
CA ASN A 123 5.10 6.04 34.02
C ASN A 123 4.27 4.97 33.29
N GLU A 124 3.43 5.36 32.32
CA GLU A 124 2.66 4.38 31.54
C GLU A 124 3.57 3.43 30.76
N TYR A 125 4.67 3.95 30.22
CA TYR A 125 5.61 3.16 29.45
C TYR A 125 6.31 2.12 30.33
N GLN A 126 6.75 2.54 31.52
CA GLN A 126 7.42 1.69 32.52
C GLN A 126 6.48 0.64 33.11
N ASP A 127 5.26 1.04 33.47
CA ASP A 127 4.30 0.17 34.16
C ASP A 127 3.72 -0.89 33.23
N LYS A 128 3.41 -0.52 31.98
CA LYS A 128 2.75 -1.43 31.03
C LYS A 128 3.73 -2.18 30.14
N PHE A 129 4.85 -1.56 29.77
CA PHE A 129 5.81 -2.13 28.81
C PHE A 129 7.27 -2.05 29.30
N PRO A 130 7.58 -2.62 30.49
CA PRO A 130 8.89 -2.50 31.12
C PRO A 130 10.05 -3.05 30.27
N LEU A 131 9.85 -4.13 29.51
CA LEU A 131 10.89 -4.70 28.64
C LEU A 131 11.19 -3.75 27.48
N THR A 132 10.15 -3.23 26.82
CA THR A 132 10.33 -2.25 25.75
C THR A 132 10.92 -0.95 26.26
N TRP A 133 10.55 -0.52 27.46
CA TRP A 133 11.15 0.66 28.08
C TRP A 133 12.65 0.47 28.35
N ASN A 134 13.04 -0.69 28.91
CA ASN A 134 14.45 -1.02 29.12
C ASN A 134 15.24 -1.00 27.80
N TYR A 135 14.68 -1.57 26.74
CA TYR A 135 15.27 -1.49 25.40
C TYR A 135 15.46 -0.03 24.93
N ILE A 136 14.43 0.81 25.05
CA ILE A 136 14.51 2.22 24.63
C ILE A 136 15.54 3.00 25.47
N GLN A 137 15.66 2.71 26.76
CA GLN A 137 16.65 3.31 27.66
C GLN A 137 18.09 2.98 27.24
N GLU A 138 18.37 1.73 26.84
CA GLU A 138 19.69 1.35 26.30
C GLU A 138 20.11 2.21 25.10
N HIS A 139 19.14 2.75 24.37
CA HIS A 139 19.34 3.59 23.20
C HIS A 139 19.17 5.10 23.45
N GLN A 140 19.05 5.54 24.72
CA GLN A 140 18.75 6.93 25.07
C GLN A 140 19.74 7.92 24.46
N GLN A 141 21.05 7.66 24.55
CA GLN A 141 22.06 8.59 24.03
C GLN A 141 21.86 8.87 22.53
N GLY A 142 21.64 7.82 21.73
CA GLY A 142 21.39 7.92 20.30
C GLY A 142 20.06 8.64 20.03
N LEU A 143 18.99 8.22 20.69
CA LEU A 143 17.65 8.77 20.47
C LEU A 143 17.54 10.25 20.90
N ALA A 144 18.19 10.65 22.00
CA ALA A 144 18.20 12.02 22.50
C ALA A 144 19.06 12.96 21.66
N SER A 145 20.09 12.45 20.97
CA SER A 145 20.93 13.27 20.09
C SER A 145 20.21 13.71 18.79
N ARG A 146 19.12 13.03 18.42
CA ARG A 146 18.32 13.35 17.22
C ARG A 146 17.74 14.75 17.28
N ASN A 147 17.48 15.33 16.11
CA ASN A 147 16.98 16.69 15.98
C ASN A 147 17.82 17.72 16.79
N LYS A 148 19.14 17.53 16.83
CA LYS A 148 20.11 18.37 17.58
C LYS A 148 19.81 18.46 19.09
N GLY A 149 19.20 17.44 19.69
CA GLY A 149 18.86 17.45 21.12
C GLY A 149 17.53 18.14 21.47
N ASN A 150 16.81 18.66 20.47
CA ASN A 150 15.60 19.48 20.71
C ASN A 150 14.37 18.68 21.14
N MET A 151 14.48 17.36 21.31
CA MET A 151 13.38 16.51 21.76
C MET A 151 13.13 16.60 23.28
N GLY A 152 14.11 17.06 24.05
CA GLY A 152 14.00 17.19 25.51
C GLY A 152 13.56 15.90 26.19
N GLU A 153 12.58 15.98 27.09
CA GLU A 153 12.00 14.83 27.80
C GLU A 153 11.29 13.82 26.88
N ASN A 154 10.94 14.21 25.65
CA ASN A 154 10.24 13.37 24.68
C ASN A 154 11.18 12.63 23.72
N TRP A 155 12.46 12.48 24.07
CA TRP A 155 13.51 11.90 23.23
C TRP A 155 13.22 10.47 22.72
N TYR A 156 12.35 9.72 23.40
CA TYR A 156 11.92 8.38 23.01
C TYR A 156 10.82 8.37 21.94
N GLY A 157 10.26 9.53 21.59
CA GLY A 157 9.30 9.68 20.49
C GLY A 157 9.96 9.86 19.13
N TYR A 158 9.17 9.83 18.06
CA TYR A 158 9.58 10.21 16.72
C TYR A 158 9.70 11.73 16.59
N VAL A 159 10.67 12.16 15.78
CA VAL A 159 10.85 13.58 15.42
C VAL A 159 9.65 14.09 14.60
N TYR A 160 9.09 13.24 13.73
CA TYR A 160 7.98 13.60 12.84
C TYR A 160 6.75 12.74 13.10
N LYS A 161 5.66 13.35 13.59
CA LYS A 161 4.38 12.65 13.86
C LYS A 161 3.46 12.55 12.63
N LYS A 162 4.00 12.19 11.46
CA LYS A 162 3.23 12.18 10.20
C LYS A 162 2.28 10.99 10.14
N ASN A 163 0.99 11.26 9.90
CA ASN A 163 -0.05 10.26 9.61
C ASN A 163 -0.30 9.21 10.71
N HIS A 164 0.16 9.43 11.93
CA HIS A 164 0.07 8.46 13.04
C HIS A 164 -1.35 7.92 13.27
N THR A 165 -2.37 8.75 13.12
CA THR A 165 -3.76 8.37 13.42
C THR A 165 -4.45 7.59 12.30
N ARG A 166 -3.79 7.39 11.15
CA ARG A 166 -4.38 6.75 9.97
C ARG A 166 -4.16 5.25 9.88
N PHE A 167 -3.20 4.71 10.65
CA PHE A 167 -2.79 3.32 10.48
C PHE A 167 -3.81 2.33 11.04
N ASN A 168 -4.52 2.67 12.12
CA ASN A 168 -5.56 1.82 12.73
C ASN A 168 -6.93 1.95 12.04
N SER A 169 -6.94 2.16 10.73
CA SER A 169 -8.16 2.29 9.95
C SER A 169 -8.03 1.52 8.64
N PRO A 170 -9.16 1.09 8.05
CA PRO A 170 -9.16 0.41 6.76
C PRO A 170 -8.43 1.23 5.70
N LYS A 171 -7.55 0.58 4.94
CA LYS A 171 -6.75 1.20 3.89
C LYS A 171 -6.34 0.20 2.82
N LEU A 172 -6.08 0.71 1.62
CA LEU A 172 -5.25 0.00 0.65
C LEU A 172 -3.80 0.47 0.77
N LEU A 173 -2.89 -0.39 0.35
CA LEU A 173 -1.46 -0.21 0.43
C LEU A 173 -0.84 -0.38 -0.95
N VAL A 174 0.14 0.45 -1.27
CA VAL A 174 0.94 0.34 -2.50
C VAL A 174 2.40 0.65 -2.18
N PRO A 175 3.38 -0.12 -2.68
CA PRO A 175 4.78 0.23 -2.49
C PRO A 175 5.12 1.47 -3.32
N ALA A 176 6.15 2.23 -2.94
CA ALA A 176 6.57 3.41 -3.69
C ALA A 176 7.17 3.05 -5.07
N ILE A 177 7.67 1.82 -5.21
CA ILE A 177 8.19 1.25 -6.45
C ILE A 177 7.67 -0.19 -6.52
N GLY A 178 7.17 -0.62 -7.68
CA GLY A 178 6.65 -1.98 -7.88
C GLY A 178 6.86 -2.48 -9.29
N THR A 179 6.67 -3.77 -9.53
CA THR A 179 6.82 -4.38 -10.87
C THR A 179 5.64 -4.14 -11.80
N GLY A 180 4.68 -3.29 -11.41
CA GLY A 180 3.37 -3.06 -12.05
C GLY A 180 2.35 -2.64 -11.00
N SER A 181 1.06 -2.85 -11.26
CA SER A 181 0.02 -2.68 -10.22
C SER A 181 0.24 -3.67 -9.06
N CYS A 182 0.51 -3.14 -7.87
CA CYS A 182 0.86 -3.92 -6.67
C CYS A 182 0.10 -3.40 -5.45
N PHE A 183 -1.22 -3.37 -5.53
CA PHE A 183 -2.08 -2.90 -4.43
C PHE A 183 -2.49 -4.07 -3.53
N ALA A 184 -2.51 -3.85 -2.22
CA ALA A 184 -2.98 -4.81 -1.22
C ALA A 184 -3.97 -4.14 -0.27
N ALA A 185 -4.79 -4.93 0.42
CA ALA A 185 -5.71 -4.42 1.43
C ALA A 185 -5.18 -4.65 2.85
N ASP A 186 -5.42 -3.67 3.71
CA ASP A 186 -5.40 -3.79 5.17
C ASP A 186 -6.70 -3.19 5.69
N LEU A 187 -7.76 -4.01 5.68
CA LEU A 187 -9.11 -3.55 6.02
C LEU A 187 -9.32 -3.42 7.53
N ASN A 188 -8.48 -4.05 8.34
CA ASN A 188 -8.56 -3.97 9.80
C ASN A 188 -7.68 -2.86 10.37
N GLY A 189 -6.69 -2.38 9.62
CA GLY A 189 -5.72 -1.40 10.11
C GLY A 189 -4.63 -2.03 10.98
N ASP A 190 -4.26 -3.28 10.69
CA ASP A 190 -3.31 -4.06 11.49
C ASP A 190 -1.85 -3.70 11.17
N TYR A 191 -1.61 -3.14 9.98
CA TYR A 191 -0.26 -2.92 9.46
C TYR A 191 0.13 -1.45 9.43
N TYR A 192 1.33 -1.21 9.93
CA TYR A 192 2.07 0.03 9.77
C TYR A 192 3.04 -0.12 8.60
N PHE A 193 3.50 0.99 8.05
CA PHE A 193 4.49 0.96 6.96
C PHE A 193 5.38 2.19 6.98
N VAL A 194 6.60 2.05 6.45
CA VAL A 194 7.56 3.15 6.35
C VAL A 194 7.24 4.05 5.16
N GLY A 195 7.40 5.36 5.37
CA GLY A 195 7.35 6.36 4.31
C GLY A 195 8.59 6.31 3.43
N SER A 196 8.58 6.97 2.29
CA SER A 196 9.75 7.07 1.41
C SER A 196 10.82 7.99 2.04
N GLY A 197 11.57 7.50 3.02
CA GLY A 197 12.82 8.11 3.49
C GLY A 197 14.00 7.55 2.69
N GLY A 198 14.74 8.42 1.99
CA GLY A 198 16.13 8.21 1.58
C GLY A 198 16.49 7.18 0.50
N GLY A 199 15.58 6.34 -0.02
CA GLY A 199 16.01 5.30 -0.99
C GLY A 199 14.94 4.44 -1.67
N GLY A 200 13.69 4.87 -1.76
CA GLY A 200 12.68 4.21 -2.61
C GLY A 200 11.94 3.00 -2.03
N GLY A 201 12.26 2.53 -0.81
CA GLY A 201 11.65 1.32 -0.21
C GLY A 201 10.37 1.52 0.62
N GLY A 202 9.76 2.71 0.59
CA GLY A 202 8.54 3.02 1.35
C GLY A 202 7.24 2.58 0.68
N GLY A 203 6.11 2.96 1.26
CA GLY A 203 4.79 2.75 0.67
C GLY A 203 3.85 3.94 0.91
N TYR A 204 2.68 3.85 0.30
CA TYR A 204 1.56 4.77 0.47
C TYR A 204 0.34 4.00 0.96
N GLY A 205 -0.41 4.64 1.85
CA GLY A 205 -1.74 4.23 2.24
C GLY A 205 -2.77 5.01 1.45
N ILE A 206 -3.89 4.35 1.13
CA ILE A 206 -5.00 4.91 0.38
C ILE A 206 -6.25 4.69 1.23
N SER A 207 -6.84 5.79 1.71
CA SER A 207 -8.10 5.76 2.44
C SER A 207 -9.18 6.47 1.63
N LEU A 208 -10.32 5.82 1.40
CA LEU A 208 -11.45 6.43 0.74
C LEU A 208 -11.98 7.62 1.54
N SER A 209 -12.39 8.67 0.84
CA SER A 209 -13.04 9.83 1.45
C SER A 209 -14.40 9.44 2.01
N ALA A 210 -14.81 10.03 3.14
CA ALA A 210 -16.05 9.64 3.83
C ALA A 210 -17.33 9.83 3.00
N THR A 211 -17.29 10.67 1.97
CA THR A 211 -18.41 10.92 1.04
C THR A 211 -18.53 9.88 -0.08
N ILE A 212 -17.53 9.00 -0.22
CA ILE A 212 -17.45 8.04 -1.31
C ILE A 212 -18.01 6.71 -0.84
N ASN A 213 -19.14 6.31 -1.44
CA ASN A 213 -19.85 5.08 -1.09
C ASN A 213 -19.50 3.93 -2.06
N ILE A 214 -18.24 3.51 -2.07
CA ILE A 214 -17.81 2.26 -2.74
C ILE A 214 -16.95 1.43 -1.78
N SER A 215 -16.85 0.12 -2.04
CA SER A 215 -16.04 -0.77 -1.20
C SER A 215 -14.55 -0.61 -1.54
N TYR A 216 -13.69 -0.74 -0.53
CA TYR A 216 -12.25 -0.90 -0.74
C TYR A 216 -11.93 -2.09 -1.65
N LEU A 217 -12.74 -3.16 -1.61
CA LEU A 217 -12.54 -4.33 -2.45
C LEU A 217 -12.92 -4.07 -3.91
N TYR A 218 -13.98 -3.29 -4.16
CA TYR A 218 -14.31 -2.81 -5.50
C TYR A 218 -13.13 -2.00 -6.08
N LEU A 219 -12.62 -1.04 -5.31
CA LEU A 219 -11.47 -0.24 -5.72
C LEU A 219 -10.22 -1.12 -5.95
N LEU A 220 -9.94 -2.07 -5.05
CA LEU A 220 -8.79 -2.96 -5.17
C LEU A 220 -8.85 -3.81 -6.44
N GLY A 221 -10.03 -4.28 -6.85
CA GLY A 221 -10.25 -4.99 -8.11
C GLY A 221 -9.84 -4.17 -9.33
N ILE A 222 -10.28 -2.90 -9.39
CA ILE A 222 -9.89 -1.96 -10.45
C ILE A 222 -8.39 -1.71 -10.44
N LEU A 223 -7.82 -1.33 -9.28
CA LEU A 223 -6.43 -0.91 -9.16
C LEU A 223 -5.43 -2.00 -9.57
N ASN A 224 -5.77 -3.27 -9.33
CA ASN A 224 -4.95 -4.40 -9.68
C ASN A 224 -5.26 -5.00 -11.06
N SER A 225 -6.22 -4.47 -11.82
CA SER A 225 -6.53 -4.96 -13.18
C SER A 225 -5.38 -4.76 -14.17
N GLN A 226 -5.40 -5.55 -15.25
CA GLN A 226 -4.44 -5.44 -16.34
C GLN A 226 -4.51 -4.07 -17.04
N LEU A 227 -5.71 -3.50 -17.16
CA LEU A 227 -5.93 -2.16 -17.70
C LEU A 227 -5.18 -1.08 -16.89
N ILE A 228 -5.37 -1.06 -15.57
CA ILE A 228 -4.68 -0.10 -14.70
C ILE A 228 -3.17 -0.36 -14.63
N ASN A 229 -2.76 -1.64 -14.67
CA ASN A 229 -1.34 -1.99 -14.73
C ASN A 229 -0.67 -1.40 -15.98
N ASN A 230 -1.28 -1.52 -17.17
CA ASN A 230 -0.74 -0.92 -18.39
C ASN A 230 -0.79 0.61 -18.33
N PHE A 231 -1.88 1.20 -17.84
CA PHE A 231 -1.99 2.64 -17.65
C PHE A 231 -0.83 3.19 -16.80
N LEU A 232 -0.55 2.57 -15.65
CA LEU A 232 0.56 2.96 -14.77
C LEU A 232 1.91 2.80 -15.45
N ARG A 233 2.14 1.74 -16.23
CA ARG A 233 3.41 1.57 -16.98
C ARG A 233 3.65 2.67 -17.99
N LEU A 234 2.60 3.24 -18.58
CA LEU A 234 2.73 4.32 -19.56
C LEU A 234 3.02 5.67 -18.89
N ILE A 235 2.47 5.93 -17.71
CA ILE A 235 2.59 7.25 -17.06
C ILE A 235 3.71 7.33 -16.02
N SER A 236 4.13 6.19 -15.46
CA SER A 236 5.10 6.17 -14.35
C SER A 236 6.54 6.18 -14.84
N THR A 237 7.42 6.77 -14.05
CA THR A 237 8.87 6.69 -14.27
C THR A 237 9.35 5.23 -14.15
N PRO A 238 10.03 4.68 -15.16
CA PRO A 238 10.59 3.34 -15.10
C PRO A 238 11.88 3.29 -14.27
N PHE A 239 12.12 2.14 -13.66
CA PHE A 239 13.35 1.76 -12.96
C PHE A 239 13.92 0.46 -13.55
N ARG A 240 15.13 0.10 -13.13
CA ARG A 240 15.79 -1.14 -13.58
C ARG A 240 14.94 -2.38 -13.21
N GLY A 241 14.99 -3.41 -14.06
CA GLY A 241 14.33 -4.70 -13.80
C GLY A 241 12.80 -4.70 -13.98
N GLY A 242 12.25 -3.77 -14.77
CA GLY A 242 10.80 -3.70 -15.04
C GLY A 242 9.97 -3.08 -13.91
N TYR A 243 10.63 -2.46 -12.93
CA TYR A 243 9.99 -1.69 -11.88
C TYR A 243 9.53 -0.32 -12.37
N ILE A 244 8.46 0.21 -11.77
CA ILE A 244 7.92 1.53 -12.05
C ILE A 244 7.68 2.29 -10.74
N ALA A 245 7.74 3.61 -10.80
CA ALA A 245 7.31 4.48 -9.72
C ALA A 245 5.80 4.33 -9.45
N LEU A 246 5.44 4.11 -8.20
CA LEU A 246 4.05 4.07 -7.72
C LEU A 246 3.85 5.09 -6.59
N ASN A 247 4.50 6.24 -6.74
CA ASN A 247 4.35 7.35 -5.81
C ASN A 247 3.04 8.12 -6.05
N ARG A 248 2.68 8.99 -5.11
CA ARG A 248 1.44 9.80 -5.15
C ARG A 248 1.20 10.47 -6.50
N GLN A 249 2.24 11.00 -7.16
CA GLN A 249 2.13 11.72 -8.44
C GLN A 249 1.49 10.88 -9.54
N PHE A 250 1.78 9.58 -9.59
CA PHE A 250 1.26 8.69 -10.63
C PHE A 250 -0.05 8.03 -10.20
N ILE A 251 -0.08 7.48 -8.99
CA ILE A 251 -1.25 6.73 -8.52
C ILE A 251 -2.48 7.64 -8.32
N SER A 252 -2.30 8.94 -8.03
CA SER A 252 -3.43 9.87 -7.91
C SER A 252 -4.15 10.10 -9.25
N LYS A 253 -3.49 9.83 -10.38
CA LYS A 253 -4.04 10.03 -11.74
C LYS A 253 -4.80 8.82 -12.27
N ILE A 254 -4.82 7.71 -11.54
CA ILE A 254 -5.53 6.51 -11.98
C ILE A 254 -7.01 6.88 -12.17
N PRO A 255 -7.58 6.73 -13.37
CA PRO A 255 -8.98 7.00 -13.60
C PRO A 255 -9.83 5.97 -12.86
N ILE A 256 -10.89 6.41 -12.20
CA ILE A 256 -11.81 5.54 -11.46
C ILE A 256 -13.23 5.77 -11.95
N ARG A 257 -13.89 4.70 -12.41
CA ARG A 257 -15.34 4.70 -12.63
C ARG A 257 -16.04 4.57 -11.29
N LEU A 258 -16.74 5.62 -10.88
CA LEU A 258 -17.65 5.56 -9.74
C LEU A 258 -19.00 4.99 -10.20
N LEU A 259 -19.59 4.20 -9.32
CA LEU A 259 -20.90 3.57 -9.52
C LEU A 259 -21.94 4.27 -8.66
N ASP A 260 -23.15 4.41 -9.18
CA ASP A 260 -24.30 4.85 -8.40
C ASP A 260 -24.99 3.62 -7.81
N LEU A 261 -24.63 3.26 -6.57
CA LEU A 261 -25.13 2.05 -5.91
C LEU A 261 -26.64 2.06 -5.62
N SER A 262 -27.33 3.19 -5.87
CA SER A 262 -28.80 3.20 -5.87
C SER A 262 -29.39 2.50 -7.11
N LYS A 263 -28.62 2.41 -8.20
CA LYS A 263 -29.03 1.72 -9.42
C LYS A 263 -28.76 0.21 -9.29
N PRO A 264 -29.75 -0.65 -9.60
CA PRO A 264 -29.59 -2.09 -9.46
C PRO A 264 -28.40 -2.67 -10.24
N ASN A 265 -28.19 -2.22 -11.48
CA ASN A 265 -27.10 -2.74 -12.32
C ASN A 265 -25.72 -2.39 -11.75
N ASP A 266 -25.52 -1.13 -11.35
CA ASP A 266 -24.29 -0.64 -10.73
C ASP A 266 -24.00 -1.40 -9.43
N ASN A 267 -25.02 -1.62 -8.60
CA ASN A 267 -24.90 -2.42 -7.38
C ASN A 267 -24.55 -3.89 -7.68
N LEU A 268 -25.11 -4.49 -8.74
CA LEU A 268 -24.74 -5.84 -9.16
C LEU A 268 -23.28 -5.94 -9.61
N VAL A 269 -22.81 -5.01 -10.43
CA VAL A 269 -21.40 -4.94 -10.88
C VAL A 269 -20.47 -4.77 -9.68
N HIS A 270 -20.82 -3.87 -8.77
CA HIS A 270 -20.06 -3.62 -7.54
C HIS A 270 -19.93 -4.88 -6.68
N ASN A 271 -21.06 -5.54 -6.38
CA ASN A 271 -21.07 -6.77 -5.58
C ASN A 271 -20.33 -7.92 -6.27
N ARG A 272 -20.43 -8.02 -7.60
CA ARG A 272 -19.69 -9.02 -8.36
C ARG A 272 -18.18 -8.82 -8.26
N MET A 273 -17.71 -7.57 -8.36
CA MET A 273 -16.31 -7.24 -8.15
C MET A 273 -15.84 -7.61 -6.74
N ILE A 274 -16.64 -7.28 -5.71
CA ILE A 274 -16.33 -7.64 -4.32
C ILE A 274 -16.12 -9.15 -4.19
N GLN A 275 -17.07 -9.97 -4.65
CA GLN A 275 -16.96 -11.43 -4.56
C GLN A 275 -15.71 -11.98 -5.24
N LEU A 276 -15.36 -11.46 -6.42
CA LEU A 276 -14.16 -11.86 -7.14
C LEU A 276 -12.89 -11.48 -6.38
N VAL A 277 -12.85 -10.30 -5.78
CA VAL A 277 -11.70 -9.84 -5.00
C VAL A 277 -11.58 -10.59 -3.67
N GLU A 278 -12.68 -10.88 -2.99
CA GLU A 278 -12.69 -11.76 -1.80
C GLU A 278 -12.13 -13.14 -2.14
N GLN A 279 -12.57 -13.73 -3.26
CA GLN A 279 -12.02 -14.98 -3.77
C GLN A 279 -10.52 -14.85 -4.06
N MET A 280 -10.08 -13.76 -4.69
CA MET A 280 -8.67 -13.49 -4.99
C MET A 280 -7.83 -13.42 -3.72
N LEU A 281 -8.27 -12.68 -2.70
CA LEU A 281 -7.58 -12.57 -1.41
C LEU A 281 -7.47 -13.94 -0.72
N PHE A 282 -8.57 -14.70 -0.67
CA PHE A 282 -8.59 -16.05 -0.12
C PHE A 282 -7.64 -17.02 -0.84
N LEU A 283 -7.59 -16.97 -2.18
CA LEU A 283 -6.68 -17.79 -2.96
C LEU A 283 -5.20 -17.42 -2.70
N HIS A 284 -4.89 -16.15 -2.48
CA HIS A 284 -3.55 -15.72 -2.10
C HIS A 284 -3.15 -16.25 -0.71
N GLU A 285 -4.07 -16.31 0.25
CA GLU A 285 -3.83 -16.95 1.55
C GLU A 285 -3.56 -18.45 1.40
N GLN A 286 -4.38 -19.16 0.61
CA GLN A 286 -4.15 -20.58 0.32
C GLN A 286 -2.80 -20.82 -0.37
N LEU A 287 -2.40 -19.96 -1.31
CA LEU A 287 -1.13 -20.09 -2.01
C LEU A 287 0.06 -19.99 -1.05
N ASN A 288 -0.04 -19.10 -0.05
CA ASN A 288 0.98 -18.94 0.99
C ASN A 288 1.05 -20.15 1.94
N GLN A 289 -0.09 -20.81 2.22
CA GLN A 289 -0.16 -21.99 3.09
C GLN A 289 0.21 -23.30 2.36
N ALA A 290 0.09 -23.35 1.04
CA ALA A 290 0.36 -24.55 0.26
C ALA A 290 1.84 -24.97 0.35
N GLN A 291 2.08 -26.21 0.74
CA GLN A 291 3.44 -26.74 0.94
C GLN A 291 4.01 -27.44 -0.30
N THR A 292 3.15 -28.05 -1.12
CA THR A 292 3.60 -28.88 -2.25
C THR A 292 3.50 -28.14 -3.59
N PRO A 293 4.42 -28.40 -4.54
CA PRO A 293 4.35 -27.80 -5.88
C PRO A 293 3.03 -28.03 -6.62
N PRO A 294 2.41 -29.23 -6.60
CA PRO A 294 1.10 -29.45 -7.24
C PRO A 294 -0.02 -28.62 -6.63
N ALA A 295 -0.06 -28.49 -5.31
CA ALA A 295 -1.06 -27.67 -4.63
C ALA A 295 -0.92 -26.19 -5.00
N LYS A 296 0.32 -25.66 -4.99
CA LYS A 296 0.61 -24.30 -5.44
C LYS A 296 0.17 -24.06 -6.88
N LYS A 297 0.44 -25.00 -7.79
CA LYS A 297 0.04 -24.89 -9.20
C LYS A 297 -1.48 -24.83 -9.35
N ARG A 298 -2.24 -25.65 -8.61
CA ARG A 298 -3.71 -25.64 -8.64
C ARG A 298 -4.27 -24.30 -8.18
N VAL A 299 -3.79 -23.78 -7.05
CA VAL A 299 -4.23 -22.48 -6.52
C VAL A 299 -3.85 -21.35 -7.50
N GLN A 300 -2.65 -21.40 -8.09
CA GLN A 300 -2.22 -20.41 -9.08
C GLN A 300 -3.12 -20.40 -10.32
N GLN A 301 -3.59 -21.56 -10.79
CA GLN A 301 -4.54 -21.63 -11.91
C GLN A 301 -5.88 -20.98 -11.56
N GLN A 302 -6.35 -21.16 -10.32
CA GLN A 302 -7.57 -20.49 -9.83
C GLN A 302 -7.37 -18.98 -9.74
N ILE A 303 -6.23 -18.52 -9.22
CA ILE A 303 -5.85 -17.09 -9.22
C ILE A 303 -5.92 -16.53 -10.63
N ASN A 304 -5.29 -17.20 -11.60
CA ASN A 304 -5.27 -16.73 -12.99
C ASN A 304 -6.69 -16.70 -13.61
N ALA A 305 -7.56 -17.63 -13.23
CA ALA A 305 -8.95 -17.64 -13.70
C ALA A 305 -9.77 -16.51 -13.09
N THR A 306 -9.65 -16.27 -11.78
CA THR A 306 -10.29 -15.15 -11.09
C THR A 306 -9.76 -13.82 -11.63
N ASP A 307 -8.47 -13.72 -11.94
CA ASP A 307 -7.86 -12.53 -12.51
C ASP A 307 -8.46 -12.16 -13.88
N ARG A 308 -8.67 -13.16 -14.75
CA ARG A 308 -9.37 -12.96 -16.02
C ARG A 308 -10.81 -12.48 -15.83
N GLN A 309 -11.53 -13.01 -14.83
CA GLN A 309 -12.89 -12.56 -14.53
C GLN A 309 -12.92 -11.11 -14.03
N ILE A 310 -11.96 -10.70 -13.20
CA ILE A 310 -11.81 -9.30 -12.76
C ILE A 310 -11.48 -8.41 -13.96
N ASN A 311 -10.53 -8.80 -14.79
CA ASN A 311 -10.14 -8.02 -15.97
C ASN A 311 -11.32 -7.84 -16.93
N GLN A 312 -12.07 -8.90 -17.24
CA GLN A 312 -13.26 -8.82 -18.08
C GLN A 312 -14.27 -7.80 -17.54
N LEU A 313 -14.57 -7.88 -16.24
CA LEU A 313 -15.50 -6.94 -15.58
C LEU A 313 -14.98 -5.49 -15.64
N VAL A 314 -13.67 -5.29 -15.53
CA VAL A 314 -13.05 -3.97 -15.68
C VAL A 314 -13.11 -3.48 -17.12
N TYR A 315 -12.86 -4.34 -18.12
CA TYR A 315 -12.97 -3.94 -19.52
C TYR A 315 -14.38 -3.49 -19.88
N GLU A 316 -15.40 -4.20 -19.41
CA GLU A 316 -16.81 -3.82 -19.56
C GLU A 316 -17.11 -2.48 -18.87
N LEU A 317 -16.66 -2.31 -17.63
CA LEU A 317 -16.85 -1.07 -16.86
C LEU A 317 -16.19 0.16 -17.51
N TYR A 318 -15.10 -0.05 -18.24
CA TYR A 318 -14.37 1.02 -18.95
C TYR A 318 -14.72 1.08 -20.44
N GLU A 319 -15.68 0.27 -20.90
CA GLU A 319 -16.20 0.25 -22.28
C GLU A 319 -15.08 0.02 -23.31
N LEU A 320 -14.19 -0.93 -23.02
CA LEU A 320 -13.16 -1.35 -23.98
C LEU A 320 -13.77 -2.23 -25.08
N THR A 321 -13.28 -2.02 -26.29
CA THR A 321 -13.56 -2.86 -27.47
C THR A 321 -12.65 -4.10 -27.50
N ASP A 322 -13.01 -5.11 -28.28
CA ASP A 322 -12.20 -6.32 -28.41
C ASP A 322 -10.79 -6.01 -28.93
N GLU A 323 -10.64 -5.06 -29.85
CA GLU A 323 -9.34 -4.62 -30.34
C GLU A 323 -8.50 -3.94 -29.25
N GLU A 324 -9.13 -3.10 -28.42
CA GLU A 324 -8.45 -2.46 -27.28
C GLU A 324 -8.05 -3.48 -26.21
N ILE A 325 -8.90 -4.48 -25.94
CA ILE A 325 -8.59 -5.58 -25.02
C ILE A 325 -7.38 -6.36 -25.53
N ALA A 326 -7.35 -6.73 -26.82
CA ALA A 326 -6.21 -7.42 -27.41
C ALA A 326 -4.90 -6.63 -27.23
N ILE A 327 -4.94 -5.31 -27.43
CA ILE A 327 -3.78 -4.42 -27.23
C ILE A 327 -3.32 -4.41 -25.77
N VAL A 328 -4.25 -4.27 -24.82
CA VAL A 328 -3.99 -4.25 -23.36
C VAL A 328 -3.43 -5.59 -22.86
N GLU A 329 -3.87 -6.70 -23.44
CA GLU A 329 -3.39 -8.04 -23.12
C GLU A 329 -2.10 -8.42 -23.84
N GLY A 330 -1.70 -7.66 -24.86
CA GLY A 330 -0.51 -7.91 -25.66
C GLY A 330 -0.67 -9.09 -26.62
N LEU A 331 -1.89 -9.32 -27.10
CA LEU A 331 -2.26 -10.36 -28.05
C LEU A 331 -2.02 -9.97 -29.50
#